data_AF-A0A7W9TU78-F1
#
_entry.id   AF-A0A7W9TU78-F1
#
_cell.length_a   1.000
_cell.length_b   1.000
_cell.length_c   1.000
_cell.angle_alpha   90.00
_cell.angle_beta   90.00
_cell.angle_gamma   90.00
#
_symmetry.space_group_name_H-M   'P 1'
#
loop_
_entity.id
_entity.type
_entity.pdbx_description
1 polymer ?
#
loop_
_entity_poly.entity_id
_entity_poly.type
_entity_poly.pdbx_seq_one_letter_code
_entity_poly.pdbx_strand_id
1 'polypeptide(L)'
;MSDGEAGTLNDDWSAPDAGADDAADAGFESPGGGATRARRASSAKSGSGGNRTRASSAGERDMSEGADATLERRPDARTPRKTTARSQLPRASRSAASDYRVSEQPAFVLHSYPYRETSLIIDVLSRDHGRVALVAKGAKRPHSALRGVLQTFQPLTLNWTGKGEVRTLTGAEWVGGMLPLAGDALLCGFYVNELLVKFLAREDPHPGLFNHYVVTLTRLAHDLPAVQVLRSFERVLLRDTGYALALNRTVNRRTVVAEGRYVFDPERGVREASAEWPAQWPVLSGQTLLDMEEDDYHRPQTVAQSKALMRFLLNTYLGGTPLATRQILIDLQNL
;
A
#
# COMPACT_ATOMS: atom_id res chain seq x y z
N MET A 1 -44.53 19.38 15.63
CA MET A 1 -43.76 19.19 14.39
C MET A 1 -42.57 20.13 14.49
N SER A 2 -41.37 19.63 14.23
CA SER A 2 -40.12 20.34 14.48
C SER A 2 -39.26 20.25 13.23
N ASP A 3 -39.10 21.38 12.54
CA ASP A 3 -38.21 21.48 11.40
C ASP A 3 -36.75 21.42 11.88
N GLY A 4 -35.94 20.58 11.22
CA GLY A 4 -34.51 20.47 11.51
C GLY A 4 -33.72 21.26 10.48
N GLU A 5 -33.16 22.39 10.87
CA GLU A 5 -32.23 23.13 10.01
C GLU A 5 -30.96 22.32 9.78
N ALA A 6 -30.69 21.98 8.51
CA ALA A 6 -29.44 21.35 8.11
C ALA A 6 -28.31 22.40 8.08
N GLY A 7 -27.72 22.67 9.25
CA GLY A 7 -26.66 23.66 9.42
C GLY A 7 -25.43 23.35 8.56
N THR A 8 -25.25 24.10 7.48
CA THR A 8 -24.04 24.05 6.66
C THR A 8 -22.90 24.76 7.37
N LEU A 9 -22.09 23.99 8.11
CA LEU A 9 -20.84 24.49 8.68
C LEU A 9 -19.85 24.83 7.56
N ASN A 10 -19.31 26.05 7.56
CA ASN A 10 -18.30 26.46 6.59
C ASN A 10 -16.91 25.92 6.98
N ASP A 11 -16.67 24.64 6.70
CA ASP A 11 -15.36 24.01 6.87
C ASP A 11 -14.34 24.61 5.88
N ASP A 12 -13.54 25.58 6.30
CA ASP A 12 -12.38 26.04 5.53
C ASP A 12 -11.13 25.19 5.83
N TRP A 13 -11.21 23.90 5.50
CA TRP A 13 -10.01 23.07 5.39
C TRP A 13 -9.13 23.64 4.27
N SER A 14 -8.15 24.46 4.65
CA SER A 14 -6.88 24.60 3.93
C SER A 14 -5.98 23.42 4.30
N ALA A 15 -5.17 22.93 3.35
CA ALA A 15 -4.04 22.09 3.77
C ALA A 15 -3.05 23.04 4.44
N PRO A 16 -2.21 22.58 5.39
CA PRO A 16 -1.15 23.44 5.91
C PRO A 16 -0.31 23.93 4.74
N ASP A 17 -0.26 25.25 4.54
CA ASP A 17 0.69 25.84 3.61
C ASP A 17 2.08 25.59 4.19
N ALA A 18 2.90 24.85 3.43
CA ALA A 18 4.30 24.65 3.79
C ALA A 18 4.98 26.03 3.73
N GLY A 19 5.31 26.57 4.91
CA GLY A 19 5.77 27.94 5.07
C GLY A 19 6.98 28.24 4.18
N ALA A 20 6.79 29.16 3.23
CA ALA A 20 7.89 29.75 2.48
C ALA A 20 8.57 30.81 3.36
N ASP A 21 9.40 30.37 4.30
CA ASP A 21 10.20 31.27 5.15
C ASP A 21 11.21 32.05 4.31
N ASP A 22 11.22 33.38 4.48
CA ASP A 22 12.12 34.31 3.80
C ASP A 22 13.59 34.09 4.21
N ALA A 23 14.35 33.38 3.37
CA ALA A 23 15.81 33.29 3.46
C ALA A 23 16.48 34.39 2.61
N ALA A 24 16.33 35.66 3.02
CA ALA A 24 16.90 36.80 2.31
C ALA A 24 18.44 36.87 2.41
N ASP A 25 19.07 36.97 1.23
CA ASP A 25 20.42 37.45 0.92
C ASP A 25 21.52 37.42 2.02
N ALA A 26 22.43 36.46 1.88
CA ALA A 26 23.78 36.54 2.42
C ALA A 26 24.78 36.06 1.36
N GLY A 27 25.05 36.91 0.37
CA GLY A 27 25.91 36.59 -0.77
C GLY A 27 27.33 36.11 -0.41
N PHE A 28 27.88 35.19 -1.22
CA PHE A 28 29.28 34.79 -1.16
C PHE A 28 29.88 34.69 -2.57
N GLU A 29 31.06 35.27 -2.77
CA GLU A 29 31.68 35.41 -4.08
C GLU A 29 32.30 34.10 -4.60
N SER A 30 32.31 33.95 -5.93
CA SER A 30 33.17 32.96 -6.59
C SER A 30 34.52 33.58 -6.95
N PRO A 31 35.62 32.85 -6.71
CA PRO A 31 36.69 32.79 -7.70
C PRO A 31 37.02 31.33 -8.06
N GLY A 32 37.27 31.07 -9.34
CA GLY A 32 37.62 29.75 -9.85
C GLY A 32 39.10 29.57 -10.16
N GLY A 33 39.49 28.33 -10.51
CA GLY A 33 40.67 28.03 -11.32
C GLY A 33 42.03 28.09 -10.62
N GLY A 34 42.49 26.95 -10.08
CA GLY A 34 43.88 26.78 -9.63
C GLY A 34 44.30 25.32 -9.67
N ALA A 35 45.12 24.93 -10.64
CA ALA A 35 45.54 23.54 -10.82
C ALA A 35 46.95 23.27 -10.27
N THR A 36 47.08 22.28 -9.37
CA THR A 36 48.37 21.71 -8.96
C THR A 36 48.28 20.18 -8.84
N ARG A 37 49.42 19.51 -8.67
CA ARG A 37 49.67 18.14 -9.16
C ARG A 37 50.47 17.30 -8.15
N ALA A 38 50.38 15.97 -8.30
CA ALA A 38 51.12 14.92 -7.57
C ALA A 38 50.48 14.46 -6.23
N ARG A 39 50.68 13.21 -5.74
CA ARG A 39 51.55 12.10 -6.23
C ARG A 39 50.96 10.70 -5.89
N ARG A 40 51.56 9.64 -6.46
CA ARG A 40 51.15 8.22 -6.35
C ARG A 40 51.45 7.56 -4.99
N ALA A 41 50.56 6.65 -4.55
CA ALA A 41 50.83 5.22 -4.26
C ALA A 41 49.47 4.49 -4.12
N SER A 42 49.12 3.32 -4.68
CA SER A 42 49.80 2.17 -5.31
C SER A 42 50.29 1.03 -4.39
N SER A 43 49.38 0.13 -4.01
CA SER A 43 49.70 -1.29 -3.77
C SER A 43 48.47 -2.19 -4.01
N ALA A 44 48.71 -3.38 -4.57
CA ALA A 44 47.71 -4.44 -4.77
C ALA A 44 48.41 -5.81 -4.83
N LYS A 45 47.81 -6.83 -4.21
CA LYS A 45 48.04 -8.30 -4.29
C LYS A 45 47.07 -8.93 -3.27
N SER A 46 46.23 -9.95 -3.52
CA SER A 46 46.27 -11.18 -4.35
C SER A 46 46.99 -12.37 -3.70
N GLY A 47 46.26 -13.47 -3.49
CA GLY A 47 46.71 -14.72 -2.85
C GLY A 47 45.59 -15.24 -1.92
N SER A 48 44.82 -16.30 -2.14
CA SER A 48 44.93 -17.57 -2.89
C SER A 48 45.43 -18.77 -2.06
N GLY A 49 44.55 -19.78 -1.91
CA GLY A 49 44.88 -21.17 -1.58
C GLY A 49 44.93 -21.55 -0.09
N GLY A 50 44.47 -22.77 0.26
CA GLY A 50 44.69 -23.30 1.62
C GLY A 50 43.78 -24.39 2.20
N ASN A 51 43.11 -25.25 1.43
CA ASN A 51 42.34 -26.37 2.01
C ASN A 51 43.26 -27.48 2.56
N ARG A 52 43.07 -27.93 3.82
CA ARG A 52 43.69 -29.14 4.40
C ARG A 52 42.76 -29.85 5.40
N THR A 53 42.85 -31.18 5.43
CA THR A 53 42.04 -32.10 6.24
C THR A 53 42.90 -33.22 6.86
N ARG A 54 42.39 -33.88 7.92
CA ARG A 54 43.00 -35.02 8.67
C ARG A 54 44.24 -34.62 9.52
N ALA A 55 44.67 -35.34 10.57
CA ALA A 55 44.26 -36.65 11.14
C ALA A 55 44.45 -36.63 12.69
N SER A 56 43.59 -37.21 13.53
CA SER A 56 43.52 -38.61 14.03
C SER A 56 44.51 -39.05 15.15
N SER A 57 43.97 -39.21 16.36
CA SER A 57 44.34 -40.23 17.37
C SER A 57 43.11 -40.43 18.28
N ALA A 58 42.61 -41.62 18.66
CA ALA A 58 43.17 -42.95 18.92
C ALA A 58 43.78 -43.12 20.33
N GLY A 59 43.09 -43.89 21.16
CA GLY A 59 43.47 -44.33 22.51
C GLY A 59 42.51 -45.44 22.97
N GLU A 60 43.03 -46.49 23.58
CA GLU A 60 42.33 -47.77 23.83
C GLU A 60 42.06 -47.99 25.35
N ARG A 61 40.85 -48.45 25.72
CA ARG A 61 40.48 -49.83 26.15
C ARG A 61 41.18 -50.38 27.40
N ASP A 62 40.38 -50.66 28.43
CA ASP A 62 40.11 -52.02 28.96
C ASP A 62 38.77 -51.98 29.77
N MET A 63 37.90 -53.01 29.75
CA MET A 63 37.89 -54.30 30.50
C MET A 63 37.82 -54.12 32.04
N SER A 64 37.01 -54.88 32.81
CA SER A 64 36.03 -55.96 32.54
C SER A 64 34.71 -55.66 33.32
N GLU A 65 33.70 -56.50 33.63
CA GLU A 65 33.29 -57.93 33.46
C GLU A 65 31.73 -57.94 33.63
N GLY A 66 30.92 -59.01 33.71
CA GLY A 66 31.12 -60.48 33.66
C GLY A 66 29.88 -61.22 34.23
N ALA A 67 29.29 -62.18 33.50
CA ALA A 67 28.23 -63.10 33.98
C ALA A 67 28.07 -64.33 33.06
N ASP A 68 27.54 -65.44 33.58
CA ASP A 68 27.63 -66.80 33.01
C ASP A 68 26.27 -67.57 33.04
N ALA A 69 26.26 -68.87 32.71
CA ALA A 69 25.21 -69.90 32.88
C ALA A 69 24.27 -70.21 31.68
N THR A 70 24.85 -70.93 30.73
CA THR A 70 24.36 -72.09 29.95
C THR A 70 22.95 -72.73 30.18
N LEU A 71 22.39 -73.16 29.02
CA LEU A 71 21.76 -74.46 28.70
C LEU A 71 20.23 -74.73 28.72
N GLU A 72 19.86 -75.45 27.65
CA GLU A 72 18.80 -76.46 27.46
C GLU A 72 17.37 -76.15 26.99
N ARG A 73 16.76 -77.21 26.42
CA ARG A 73 15.57 -77.21 25.55
C ARG A 73 14.39 -77.93 26.20
N ARG A 74 13.18 -77.42 25.97
CA ARG A 74 12.10 -78.16 25.27
C ARG A 74 10.92 -77.23 24.91
N PRO A 75 10.18 -77.50 23.81
CA PRO A 75 9.00 -76.71 23.44
C PRO A 75 7.72 -77.33 24.01
N ASP A 76 6.67 -76.52 24.23
CA ASP A 76 5.29 -76.98 24.02
C ASP A 76 4.28 -75.85 23.77
N ALA A 77 3.08 -76.23 23.32
CA ALA A 77 2.12 -75.37 22.62
C ALA A 77 1.45 -74.24 23.44
N ARG A 78 1.23 -73.08 22.78
CA ARG A 78 0.15 -72.12 23.10
C ARG A 78 -0.57 -71.63 21.85
N THR A 79 -1.85 -71.34 22.01
CA THR A 79 -2.87 -71.16 20.97
C THR A 79 -2.70 -69.89 20.09
N PRO A 80 -3.17 -69.92 18.83
CA PRO A 80 -3.09 -68.76 17.94
C PRO A 80 -4.05 -67.64 18.36
N ARG A 81 -3.51 -66.44 18.60
CA ARG A 81 -4.31 -65.21 18.70
C ARG A 81 -4.71 -64.73 17.31
N LYS A 82 -5.98 -64.35 17.14
CA LYS A 82 -6.52 -63.80 15.88
C LYS A 82 -5.73 -62.55 15.46
N THR A 83 -5.10 -62.60 14.29
CA THR A 83 -4.53 -61.42 13.62
C THR A 83 -5.67 -60.55 13.08
N THR A 84 -5.96 -59.44 13.75
CA THR A 84 -6.81 -58.39 13.18
C THR A 84 -6.05 -57.68 12.06
N ALA A 85 -6.16 -58.21 10.84
CA ALA A 85 -5.61 -57.62 9.63
C ALA A 85 -6.17 -56.19 9.47
N ARG A 86 -5.39 -55.20 9.88
CA ARG A 86 -5.81 -53.79 9.95
C ARG A 86 -5.83 -53.25 8.52
N SER A 87 -7.00 -53.33 7.89
CA SER A 87 -7.24 -52.91 6.50
C SER A 87 -6.59 -51.56 6.21
N GLN A 88 -5.49 -51.59 5.46
CA GLN A 88 -4.86 -50.39 4.92
C GLN A 88 -5.63 -49.98 3.67
N LEU A 89 -6.85 -49.46 3.87
CA LEU A 89 -7.49 -48.64 2.87
C LEU A 89 -6.52 -47.51 2.52
N PRO A 90 -6.09 -47.35 1.25
CA PRO A 90 -5.22 -46.26 0.86
C PRO A 90 -5.92 -44.96 1.24
N ARG A 91 -5.29 -44.18 2.12
CA ARG A 91 -5.88 -42.96 2.70
C ARG A 91 -6.12 -41.99 1.55
N ALA A 92 -7.37 -41.93 1.10
CA ALA A 92 -7.75 -41.27 -0.15
C ALA A 92 -7.03 -39.93 -0.28
N SER A 93 -6.25 -39.77 -1.34
CA SER A 93 -5.56 -38.53 -1.63
C SER A 93 -6.61 -37.43 -1.66
N ARG A 94 -6.61 -36.56 -0.64
CA ARG A 94 -7.43 -35.34 -0.65
C ARG A 94 -7.16 -34.70 -2.00
N SER A 95 -8.19 -34.59 -2.83
CA SER A 95 -8.04 -34.05 -4.18
C SER A 95 -7.30 -32.71 -4.05
N ALA A 96 -6.31 -32.51 -4.91
CA ALA A 96 -5.61 -31.25 -4.99
C ALA A 96 -6.57 -30.21 -5.57
N ALA A 97 -7.46 -29.69 -4.72
CA ALA A 97 -8.32 -28.56 -5.02
C ALA A 97 -7.39 -27.46 -5.51
N SER A 98 -7.52 -27.10 -6.79
CA SER A 98 -6.51 -26.36 -7.56
C SER A 98 -5.98 -25.20 -6.73
N ASP A 99 -4.75 -25.34 -6.23
CA ASP A 99 -4.20 -24.48 -5.20
C ASP A 99 -3.94 -23.12 -5.86
N TYR A 100 -4.89 -22.20 -5.73
CA TYR A 100 -4.79 -20.86 -6.30
C TYR A 100 -3.70 -20.13 -5.53
N ARG A 101 -2.48 -20.29 -6.04
CA ARG A 101 -1.25 -19.71 -5.53
C ARG A 101 -0.90 -18.56 -6.45
N VAL A 102 -0.68 -17.43 -5.82
CA VAL A 102 -0.22 -16.20 -6.45
C VAL A 102 1.10 -15.84 -5.80
N SER A 103 2.07 -15.49 -6.63
CA SER A 103 3.46 -15.29 -6.21
C SER A 103 4.07 -14.04 -6.82
N GLU A 104 5.10 -13.51 -6.16
CA GLU A 104 5.90 -12.37 -6.60
C GLU A 104 5.09 -11.13 -7.00
N GLN A 105 4.03 -10.83 -6.26
CA GLN A 105 3.12 -9.72 -6.59
C GLN A 105 3.53 -8.39 -5.97
N PRO A 106 3.77 -7.34 -6.76
CA PRO A 106 3.90 -5.98 -6.23
C PRO A 106 2.61 -5.54 -5.54
N ALA A 107 2.74 -5.11 -4.29
CA ALA A 107 1.62 -4.68 -3.47
C ALA A 107 2.05 -3.70 -2.37
N PHE A 108 1.06 -3.02 -1.79
CA PHE A 108 1.20 -2.21 -0.58
C PHE A 108 0.12 -2.60 0.43
N VAL A 109 0.44 -2.55 1.73
CA VAL A 109 -0.57 -2.63 2.79
C VAL A 109 -1.35 -1.31 2.83
N LEU A 110 -2.67 -1.38 2.66
CA LEU A 110 -3.56 -0.23 2.84
C LEU A 110 -3.94 -0.07 4.31
N HIS A 111 -4.32 -1.18 4.95
CA HIS A 111 -4.72 -1.24 6.35
C HIS A 111 -4.42 -2.61 6.97
N SER A 112 -4.26 -2.66 8.30
CA SER A 112 -4.09 -3.91 9.06
C SER A 112 -5.00 -3.99 10.29
N TYR A 113 -5.49 -5.19 10.58
CA TYR A 113 -6.43 -5.47 11.66
C TYR A 113 -5.94 -6.65 12.52
N PRO A 114 -5.95 -6.57 13.86
CA PRO A 114 -5.67 -7.72 14.72
C PRO A 114 -6.63 -8.89 14.46
N TYR A 115 -6.10 -10.07 14.13
CA TYR A 115 -6.91 -11.26 13.86
C TYR A 115 -6.46 -12.45 14.70
N ARG A 116 -7.32 -12.84 15.67
CA ARG A 116 -6.98 -13.80 16.74
C ARG A 116 -5.77 -13.31 17.56
N GLU A 117 -5.28 -14.18 18.43
CA GLU A 117 -4.14 -13.91 19.31
C GLU A 117 -2.87 -13.51 18.53
N THR A 118 -2.46 -14.29 17.54
CA THR A 118 -1.12 -14.20 16.93
C THR A 118 -1.06 -13.72 15.47
N SER A 119 -2.20 -13.44 14.81
CA SER A 119 -2.25 -13.14 13.37
C SER A 119 -2.81 -11.74 13.08
N LEU A 120 -2.70 -11.30 11.82
CA LEU A 120 -3.35 -10.09 11.30
C LEU A 120 -4.24 -10.47 10.12
N ILE A 121 -5.26 -9.65 9.84
CA ILE A 121 -5.81 -9.48 8.49
C ILE A 121 -5.19 -8.19 7.94
N ILE A 122 -4.74 -8.21 6.70
CA ILE A 122 -4.31 -7.01 5.96
C ILE A 122 -5.19 -6.87 4.72
N ASP A 123 -5.67 -5.66 4.44
CA ASP A 123 -6.17 -5.31 3.11
C ASP A 123 -4.99 -4.70 2.34
N VAL A 124 -4.67 -5.27 1.18
CA VAL A 124 -3.56 -4.84 0.33
C VAL A 124 -4.07 -4.36 -1.02
N LEU A 125 -3.40 -3.36 -1.60
CA LEU A 125 -3.52 -3.05 -3.01
C LEU A 125 -2.42 -3.82 -3.75
N SER A 126 -2.79 -4.76 -4.61
CA SER A 126 -1.88 -5.48 -5.51
C SER A 126 -2.06 -4.97 -6.94
N ARG A 127 -0.95 -4.80 -7.68
CA ARG A 127 -0.98 -4.28 -9.05
C ARG A 127 -1.86 -5.11 -9.99
N ASP A 128 -1.70 -6.43 -9.96
CA ASP A 128 -2.29 -7.34 -10.95
C ASP A 128 -3.53 -8.09 -10.41
N HIS A 129 -3.89 -7.87 -9.14
CA HIS A 129 -5.02 -8.51 -8.45
C HIS A 129 -5.93 -7.55 -7.68
N GLY A 130 -5.72 -6.23 -7.78
CA GLY A 130 -6.59 -5.24 -7.16
C GLY A 130 -6.52 -5.23 -5.63
N ARG A 131 -7.62 -4.83 -4.99
CA ARG A 131 -7.73 -4.86 -3.52
C ARG A 131 -8.04 -6.27 -3.01
N VAL A 132 -7.15 -6.85 -2.22
CA VAL A 132 -7.23 -8.23 -1.71
C VAL A 132 -7.07 -8.26 -0.19
N ALA A 133 -7.87 -9.07 0.51
CA ALA A 133 -7.70 -9.31 1.94
C ALA A 133 -6.89 -10.59 2.21
N LEU A 134 -5.86 -10.50 3.06
CA LEU A 134 -4.93 -11.60 3.36
C LEU A 134 -4.82 -11.84 4.88
N VAL A 135 -4.90 -13.10 5.33
CA VAL A 135 -4.55 -13.50 6.70
C VAL A 135 -3.04 -13.72 6.82
N ALA A 136 -2.36 -12.83 7.54
CA ALA A 136 -0.95 -12.95 7.90
C ALA A 136 -0.81 -13.78 9.19
N LYS A 137 -0.71 -15.10 9.02
CA LYS A 137 -0.67 -16.08 10.12
C LYS A 137 0.61 -15.93 10.96
N GLY A 138 0.47 -15.74 12.27
CA GLY A 138 1.61 -15.60 13.18
C GLY A 138 2.35 -14.24 13.09
N ALA A 139 1.86 -13.27 12.33
CA ALA A 139 2.50 -11.96 12.13
C ALA A 139 2.71 -11.15 13.43
N LYS A 140 1.91 -11.38 14.49
CA LYS A 140 2.05 -10.67 15.78
C LYS A 140 3.14 -11.27 16.69
N ARG A 141 3.71 -12.43 16.37
CA ARG A 141 4.72 -13.10 17.23
C ARG A 141 6.02 -12.27 17.28
N PRO A 142 6.74 -12.19 18.42
CA PRO A 142 7.93 -11.35 18.57
C PRO A 142 9.01 -11.55 17.50
N HIS A 143 9.29 -12.81 17.14
CA HIS A 143 10.31 -13.19 16.16
C HIS A 143 9.72 -13.51 14.77
N SER A 144 8.55 -12.96 14.42
CA SER A 144 7.94 -13.16 13.11
C SER A 144 8.56 -12.23 12.07
N ALA A 145 9.12 -12.78 10.99
CA ALA A 145 9.65 -11.99 9.86
C ALA A 145 8.58 -11.02 9.29
N LEU A 146 7.32 -11.45 9.27
CA LEU A 146 6.18 -10.64 8.82
C LEU A 146 5.91 -9.40 9.69
N ARG A 147 6.39 -9.37 10.96
CA ARG A 147 6.08 -8.29 11.91
C ARG A 147 6.71 -6.95 11.51
N GLY A 148 7.92 -6.99 10.94
CA GLY A 148 8.61 -5.79 10.45
C GLY A 148 8.22 -5.40 9.02
N VAL A 149 7.84 -6.38 8.19
CA VAL A 149 7.60 -6.17 6.75
C VAL A 149 6.20 -5.61 6.46
N LEU A 150 5.17 -5.99 7.21
CA LEU A 150 3.77 -5.63 6.92
C LEU A 150 3.38 -4.22 7.41
N GLN A 151 4.14 -3.20 7.00
CA GLN A 151 3.87 -1.78 7.25
C GLN A 151 3.11 -1.14 6.08
N THR A 152 2.34 -0.08 6.36
CA THR A 152 1.73 0.76 5.32
C THR A 152 2.80 1.57 4.57
N PHE A 153 2.47 2.01 3.35
CA PHE A 153 3.33 2.84 2.50
C PHE A 153 4.67 2.23 2.05
N GLN A 154 4.97 0.98 2.45
CA GLN A 154 6.17 0.27 2.00
C GLN A 154 5.88 -0.62 0.78
N PRO A 155 6.73 -0.60 -0.27
CA PRO A 155 6.57 -1.46 -1.42
C PRO A 155 6.94 -2.91 -1.06
N LEU A 156 6.00 -3.83 -1.25
CA LEU A 156 6.16 -5.24 -0.91
C LEU A 156 6.01 -6.15 -2.14
N THR A 157 6.72 -7.26 -2.10
CA THR A 157 6.49 -8.43 -2.95
C THR A 157 5.74 -9.47 -2.12
N LEU A 158 4.51 -9.81 -2.51
CA LEU A 158 3.62 -10.69 -1.75
C LEU A 158 3.36 -12.03 -2.44
N ASN A 159 3.24 -13.07 -1.62
CA ASN A 159 2.91 -14.44 -2.00
C ASN A 159 1.70 -14.91 -1.17
N TRP A 160 0.65 -15.46 -1.80
CA TRP A 160 -0.54 -15.96 -1.08
C TRP A 160 -1.21 -17.17 -1.74
N THR A 161 -2.07 -17.86 -0.98
CA THR A 161 -2.89 -18.98 -1.47
C THR A 161 -4.36 -18.92 -1.03
N GLY A 162 -5.24 -19.45 -1.89
CA GLY A 162 -6.67 -19.67 -1.63
C GLY A 162 -7.61 -18.84 -2.52
N LYS A 163 -8.85 -19.33 -2.70
CA LYS A 163 -9.90 -18.74 -3.57
C LYS A 163 -11.07 -18.08 -2.80
N GLY A 164 -10.93 -17.87 -1.50
CA GLY A 164 -11.97 -17.21 -0.68
C GLY A 164 -11.68 -15.72 -0.50
N GLU A 165 -12.69 -14.95 -0.08
CA GLU A 165 -12.63 -13.49 0.14
C GLU A 165 -11.45 -13.01 1.00
N VAL A 166 -10.98 -13.86 1.92
CA VAL A 166 -9.75 -13.64 2.68
C VAL A 166 -8.79 -14.81 2.43
N ARG A 167 -7.69 -14.53 1.73
CA ARG A 167 -6.71 -15.53 1.29
C ARG A 167 -5.63 -15.71 2.37
N THR A 168 -4.78 -16.74 2.29
CA THR A 168 -3.66 -16.93 3.24
C THR A 168 -2.40 -16.29 2.69
N LEU A 169 -1.81 -15.31 3.39
CA LEU A 169 -0.46 -14.85 3.10
C LEU A 169 0.54 -15.98 3.38
N THR A 170 1.39 -16.30 2.40
CA THR A 170 2.43 -17.34 2.50
C THR A 170 3.85 -16.78 2.47
N GLY A 171 4.04 -15.55 2.00
CA GLY A 171 5.32 -14.83 2.06
C GLY A 171 5.13 -13.33 1.79
N ALA A 172 6.00 -12.51 2.36
CA ALA A 172 6.06 -11.08 2.12
C ALA A 172 7.50 -10.61 2.24
N GLU A 173 8.01 -9.93 1.22
CA GLU A 173 9.36 -9.37 1.17
C GLU A 173 9.28 -7.87 0.92
N TRP A 174 10.20 -7.10 1.51
CA TRP A 174 10.28 -5.65 1.34
C TRP A 174 11.19 -5.33 0.16
N VAL A 175 10.68 -4.56 -0.80
CA VAL A 175 11.43 -4.18 -2.02
C VAL A 175 12.40 -3.03 -1.74
N GLY A 176 12.11 -2.18 -0.76
CA GLY A 176 12.87 -0.97 -0.47
C GLY A 176 12.70 0.12 -1.55
N GLY A 177 13.62 1.08 -1.57
CA GLY A 177 13.66 2.15 -2.58
C GLY A 177 12.68 3.31 -2.40
N MET A 178 11.79 3.26 -1.39
CA MET A 178 10.87 4.36 -1.07
C MET A 178 11.22 4.98 0.29
N LEU A 179 11.30 6.31 0.35
CA LEU A 179 11.51 7.06 1.59
C LEU A 179 10.22 7.01 2.44
N PRO A 180 10.28 6.82 3.77
CA PRO A 180 9.08 6.75 4.61
C PRO A 180 8.40 8.12 4.72
N LEU A 181 7.06 8.12 4.73
CA LEU A 181 6.26 9.32 5.01
C LEU A 181 6.37 9.74 6.48
N ALA A 182 6.44 11.05 6.73
CA ALA A 182 6.45 11.67 8.05
C ALA A 182 5.55 12.91 8.06
N GLY A 183 5.27 13.47 9.24
CA GLY A 183 4.47 14.71 9.39
C GLY A 183 3.13 14.68 8.63
N ASP A 184 2.79 15.79 7.98
CA ASP A 184 1.55 15.92 7.20
C ASP A 184 1.51 14.98 5.98
N ALA A 185 2.67 14.64 5.40
CA ALA A 185 2.75 13.69 4.30
C ALA A 185 2.27 12.28 4.71
N LEU A 186 2.48 11.88 5.97
CA LEU A 186 1.96 10.63 6.53
C LEU A 186 0.43 10.63 6.62
N LEU A 187 -0.16 11.75 7.06
CA LEU A 187 -1.61 11.94 7.13
C LEU A 187 -2.24 11.98 5.73
N CYS A 188 -1.57 12.61 4.76
CA CYS A 188 -1.93 12.56 3.34
C CYS A 188 -1.87 11.13 2.78
N GLY A 189 -0.88 10.33 3.17
CA GLY A 189 -0.80 8.91 2.84
C GLY A 189 -2.00 8.11 3.37
N PHE A 190 -2.38 8.30 4.64
CA PHE A 190 -3.57 7.62 5.20
C PHE A 190 -4.86 8.02 4.50
N TYR A 191 -5.00 9.30 4.10
CA TYR A 191 -6.14 9.78 3.33
C TYR A 191 -6.22 9.09 1.95
N VAL A 192 -5.10 8.97 1.25
CA VAL A 192 -4.99 8.24 -0.03
C VAL A 192 -5.35 6.75 0.15
N ASN A 193 -4.89 6.10 1.22
CA ASN A 193 -5.28 4.72 1.56
C ASN A 193 -6.78 4.58 1.84
N GLU A 194 -7.39 5.52 2.58
CA GLU A 194 -8.82 5.49 2.86
C GLU A 194 -9.63 5.62 1.56
N LEU A 195 -9.25 6.52 0.66
CA LEU A 195 -9.87 6.64 -0.67
C LEU A 195 -9.80 5.31 -1.45
N LEU A 196 -8.63 4.64 -1.49
CA LEU A 196 -8.49 3.33 -2.13
C LEU A 196 -9.39 2.26 -1.49
N VAL A 197 -9.57 2.29 -0.16
CA VAL A 197 -10.45 1.36 0.59
C VAL A 197 -11.94 1.65 0.35
N LYS A 198 -12.32 2.89 0.04
CA LYS A 198 -13.71 3.30 -0.22
C LYS A 198 -14.13 3.12 -1.70
N PHE A 199 -13.26 3.47 -2.64
CA PHE A 199 -13.59 3.57 -4.07
C PHE A 199 -13.25 2.32 -4.91
N LEU A 200 -12.30 1.48 -4.50
CA LEU A 200 -11.96 0.28 -5.28
C LEU A 200 -12.84 -0.92 -4.91
N ALA A 201 -13.34 -1.64 -5.91
CA ALA A 201 -13.88 -2.98 -5.71
C ALA A 201 -12.82 -3.95 -5.16
N ARG A 202 -13.25 -5.09 -4.60
CA ARG A 202 -12.33 -6.17 -4.22
C ARG A 202 -12.03 -7.06 -5.42
N GLU A 203 -10.80 -7.51 -5.52
CA GLU A 203 -10.25 -8.38 -6.57
C GLU A 203 -10.29 -7.78 -8.00
N ASP A 204 -10.49 -6.45 -8.11
CA ASP A 204 -10.56 -5.69 -9.37
C ASP A 204 -9.23 -4.96 -9.65
N PRO A 205 -8.43 -5.36 -10.66
CA PRO A 205 -7.09 -4.83 -10.86
C PRO A 205 -7.05 -3.47 -11.56
N HIS A 206 -6.40 -2.49 -10.93
CA HIS A 206 -6.14 -1.17 -11.49
C HIS A 206 -4.62 -0.87 -11.61
N PRO A 207 -3.91 -1.41 -12.62
CA PRO A 207 -2.45 -1.23 -12.73
C PRO A 207 -2.02 0.22 -12.99
N GLY A 208 -2.87 1.01 -13.65
CA GLY A 208 -2.64 2.44 -13.89
C GLY A 208 -2.62 3.23 -12.58
N LEU A 209 -3.71 3.12 -11.81
CA LEU A 209 -3.82 3.70 -10.47
C LEU A 209 -2.77 3.16 -9.50
N PHE A 210 -2.38 1.88 -9.58
CA PHE A 210 -1.29 1.32 -8.77
C PHE A 210 0.03 2.08 -9.01
N ASN A 211 0.42 2.26 -10.27
CA ASN A 211 1.62 3.01 -10.63
C ASN A 211 1.50 4.48 -10.24
N HIS A 212 0.31 5.08 -10.38
CA HIS A 212 0.07 6.46 -9.96
C HIS A 212 0.16 6.61 -8.43
N TYR A 213 -0.37 5.68 -7.65
CA TYR A 213 -0.24 5.64 -6.18
C TYR A 213 1.23 5.55 -5.73
N VAL A 214 2.07 4.77 -6.42
CA VAL A 214 3.54 4.77 -6.18
C VAL A 214 4.10 6.18 -6.39
N VAL A 215 3.73 6.87 -7.47
CA VAL A 215 4.14 8.26 -7.72
C VAL A 215 3.57 9.21 -6.65
N THR A 216 2.34 9.04 -6.18
CA THR A 216 1.74 9.83 -5.10
C THR A 216 2.53 9.70 -3.81
N LEU A 217 2.86 8.47 -3.37
CA LEU A 217 3.70 8.25 -2.19
C LEU A 217 5.10 8.85 -2.38
N THR A 218 5.73 8.67 -3.55
CA THR A 218 7.04 9.24 -3.83
C THR A 218 7.03 10.77 -3.84
N ARG A 219 6.00 11.42 -4.41
CA ARG A 219 5.82 12.88 -4.39
C ARG A 219 5.64 13.38 -2.95
N LEU A 220 4.75 12.76 -2.17
CA LEU A 220 4.53 13.11 -0.75
C LEU A 220 5.79 12.93 0.11
N ALA A 221 6.61 11.91 -0.15
CA ALA A 221 7.83 11.65 0.61
C ALA A 221 8.98 12.62 0.29
N HIS A 222 8.91 13.39 -0.81
CA HIS A 222 9.91 14.41 -1.17
C HIS A 222 9.35 15.83 -1.00
N ASP A 223 8.41 16.00 -0.07
CA ASP A 223 7.85 17.29 0.35
C ASP A 223 7.23 18.15 -0.78
N LEU A 224 6.79 17.50 -1.88
CA LEU A 224 6.05 18.19 -2.95
C LEU A 224 4.67 18.65 -2.44
N PRO A 225 4.19 19.86 -2.83
CA PRO A 225 2.99 20.47 -2.24
C PRO A 225 1.78 19.53 -2.19
N ALA A 226 1.45 19.07 -0.97
CA ALA A 226 0.49 17.99 -0.76
C ALA A 226 -0.89 18.25 -1.39
N VAL A 227 -1.31 19.52 -1.46
CA VAL A 227 -2.48 19.98 -2.20
C VAL A 227 -2.51 19.42 -3.62
N GLN A 228 -1.45 19.67 -4.39
CA GLN A 228 -1.31 19.29 -5.81
C GLN A 228 -1.26 17.77 -5.96
N VAL A 229 -0.44 17.13 -5.12
CA VAL A 229 -0.24 15.67 -5.11
C VAL A 229 -1.55 14.92 -4.84
N LEU A 230 -2.37 15.44 -3.92
CA LEU A 230 -3.70 14.89 -3.63
C LEU A 230 -4.73 15.20 -4.72
N ARG A 231 -4.73 16.41 -5.33
CA ARG A 231 -5.67 16.71 -6.45
C ARG A 231 -5.41 15.77 -7.64
N SER A 232 -4.14 15.55 -7.97
CA SER A 232 -3.67 14.65 -9.01
C SER A 232 -4.16 13.21 -8.75
N PHE A 233 -3.90 12.68 -7.54
CA PHE A 233 -4.35 11.34 -7.15
C PHE A 233 -5.87 11.17 -7.19
N GLU A 234 -6.64 12.11 -6.60
CA GLU A 234 -8.11 12.04 -6.56
C GLU A 234 -8.73 12.05 -7.97
N ARG A 235 -8.18 12.88 -8.87
CA ARG A 235 -8.61 12.93 -10.27
C ARG A 235 -8.35 11.61 -10.99
N VAL A 236 -7.16 11.03 -10.82
CA VAL A 236 -6.81 9.73 -11.43
C VAL A 236 -7.66 8.61 -10.84
N LEU A 237 -7.83 8.56 -9.52
CA LEU A 237 -8.71 7.61 -8.84
C LEU A 237 -10.13 7.64 -9.41
N LEU A 238 -10.80 8.80 -9.40
CA LEU A 238 -12.19 8.91 -9.85
C LEU A 238 -12.33 8.61 -11.34
N ARG A 239 -11.31 8.88 -12.16
CA ARG A 239 -11.31 8.51 -13.58
C ARG A 239 -11.15 7.01 -13.80
N ASP A 240 -10.16 6.39 -13.16
CA ASP A 240 -9.83 4.97 -13.33
C ASP A 240 -10.95 4.05 -12.79
N THR A 241 -11.68 4.53 -11.77
CA THR A 241 -12.88 3.87 -11.21
C THR A 241 -14.20 4.26 -11.88
N GLY A 242 -14.17 5.09 -12.95
CA GLY A 242 -15.35 5.44 -13.75
C GLY A 242 -16.30 6.49 -13.15
N TYR A 243 -16.00 7.03 -11.97
CA TYR A 243 -16.76 8.10 -11.31
C TYR A 243 -16.55 9.50 -11.91
N ALA A 244 -15.52 9.72 -12.74
CA ALA A 244 -15.25 11.01 -13.37
C ALA A 244 -14.83 10.89 -14.85
N LEU A 245 -15.50 11.66 -15.71
CA LEU A 245 -15.19 11.79 -17.14
C LEU A 245 -14.07 12.84 -17.39
N ALA A 246 -13.72 13.03 -18.67
CA ALA A 246 -12.79 14.08 -19.08
C ALA A 246 -13.32 15.49 -18.73
N LEU A 247 -12.43 16.34 -18.23
CA LEU A 247 -12.75 17.71 -17.79
C LEU A 247 -12.69 18.72 -18.94
N ASN A 248 -12.00 18.39 -20.03
CA ASN A 248 -11.85 19.24 -21.22
C ASN A 248 -13.06 19.25 -22.17
N ARG A 249 -14.15 18.52 -21.87
CA ARG A 249 -15.38 18.47 -22.69
C ARG A 249 -16.64 18.47 -21.86
N THR A 250 -17.67 19.16 -22.34
CA THR A 250 -19.01 19.16 -21.72
C THR A 250 -19.83 17.92 -22.09
N VAL A 251 -20.93 17.70 -21.36
CA VAL A 251 -21.98 16.71 -21.69
C VAL A 251 -22.44 16.76 -23.15
N ASN A 252 -22.42 17.95 -23.76
CA ASN A 252 -22.81 18.21 -25.14
C ASN A 252 -21.64 18.04 -26.14
N ARG A 253 -20.53 17.40 -25.70
CA ARG A 253 -19.27 17.15 -26.44
C ARG A 253 -18.48 18.40 -26.88
N ARG A 254 -18.99 19.61 -26.60
CA ARG A 254 -18.28 20.88 -26.79
C ARG A 254 -16.98 20.86 -25.98
N THR A 255 -15.91 21.38 -26.56
CA THR A 255 -14.65 21.59 -25.82
C THR A 255 -14.85 22.67 -24.75
N VAL A 256 -14.19 22.53 -23.60
CA VAL A 256 -14.14 23.57 -22.56
C VAL A 256 -13.25 24.72 -23.04
N VAL A 257 -13.68 25.95 -22.78
CA VAL A 257 -13.01 27.20 -23.15
C VAL A 257 -12.57 27.91 -21.87
N ALA A 258 -11.32 28.42 -21.82
CA ALA A 258 -10.68 28.86 -20.58
C ALA A 258 -11.47 29.92 -19.81
N GLU A 259 -12.05 30.89 -20.53
CA GLU A 259 -12.85 32.02 -20.03
C GLU A 259 -14.28 31.61 -19.64
N GLY A 260 -14.72 30.39 -19.99
CA GLY A 260 -16.05 29.90 -19.70
C GLY A 260 -16.27 29.60 -18.21
N ARG A 261 -17.54 29.57 -17.80
CA ARG A 261 -17.97 29.16 -16.45
C ARG A 261 -18.74 27.85 -16.53
N TYR A 262 -18.38 26.91 -15.66
CA TYR A 262 -18.86 25.54 -15.70
C TYR A 262 -19.26 25.03 -14.31
N VAL A 263 -20.06 23.97 -14.29
CA VAL A 263 -20.32 23.12 -13.11
C VAL A 263 -20.07 21.65 -13.48
N PHE A 264 -19.99 20.76 -12.50
CA PHE A 264 -19.87 19.32 -12.75
C PHE A 264 -21.12 18.60 -12.25
N ASP A 265 -21.79 17.87 -13.15
CA ASP A 265 -22.89 16.95 -12.86
C ASP A 265 -22.30 15.57 -12.50
N PRO A 266 -22.47 15.06 -11.27
CA PRO A 266 -21.86 13.79 -10.85
C PRO A 266 -22.24 12.57 -11.71
N GLU A 267 -23.39 12.58 -12.40
CA GLU A 267 -23.79 11.47 -13.28
C GLU A 267 -23.29 11.62 -14.71
N ARG A 268 -22.86 12.82 -15.14
CA ARG A 268 -22.70 13.15 -16.57
C ARG A 268 -21.46 13.96 -16.94
N GLY A 269 -20.79 14.60 -15.98
CA GLY A 269 -19.61 15.42 -16.21
C GLY A 269 -19.89 16.92 -16.39
N VAL A 270 -19.00 17.60 -17.12
CA VAL A 270 -18.96 19.07 -17.17
C VAL A 270 -20.17 19.67 -17.91
N ARG A 271 -20.76 20.74 -17.35
CA ARG A 271 -21.85 21.52 -17.94
C ARG A 271 -21.52 23.00 -17.93
N GLU A 272 -22.04 23.74 -18.90
CA GLU A 272 -22.08 25.21 -18.87
C GLU A 272 -22.88 25.67 -17.64
N ALA A 273 -22.36 26.66 -16.89
CA ALA A 273 -22.99 27.14 -15.66
C ALA A 273 -24.30 27.88 -15.97
N SER A 274 -25.36 27.55 -15.22
CA SER A 274 -26.73 28.09 -15.33
C SER A 274 -27.30 28.24 -13.92
N ALA A 275 -28.23 29.18 -13.74
CA ALA A 275 -29.01 29.32 -12.51
C ALA A 275 -30.02 28.17 -12.29
N GLU A 276 -30.20 27.29 -13.28
CA GLU A 276 -31.01 26.08 -13.21
C GLU A 276 -30.31 24.92 -12.48
N TRP A 277 -28.97 24.99 -12.31
CA TRP A 277 -28.21 23.97 -11.58
C TRP A 277 -28.27 24.21 -10.06
N PRO A 278 -28.22 23.15 -9.23
CA PRO A 278 -28.26 23.30 -7.78
C PRO A 278 -27.11 24.18 -7.26
N ALA A 279 -27.44 25.18 -6.43
CA ALA A 279 -26.49 26.21 -5.98
C ALA A 279 -25.28 25.68 -5.19
N GLN A 280 -25.37 24.47 -4.64
CA GLN A 280 -24.27 23.77 -3.96
C GLN A 280 -23.27 23.09 -4.91
N TRP A 281 -23.52 23.07 -6.23
CA TRP A 281 -22.55 22.59 -7.22
C TRP A 281 -21.46 23.67 -7.43
N PRO A 282 -20.17 23.36 -7.23
CA PRO A 282 -19.12 24.36 -7.32
C PRO A 282 -18.99 24.90 -8.75
N VAL A 283 -19.01 26.23 -8.89
CA VAL A 283 -18.81 26.91 -10.18
C VAL A 283 -17.31 27.11 -10.43
N LEU A 284 -16.86 26.60 -11.57
CA LEU A 284 -15.46 26.50 -11.97
C LEU A 284 -15.20 27.40 -13.17
N SER A 285 -13.97 27.87 -13.30
CA SER A 285 -13.46 28.41 -14.56
C SER A 285 -13.14 27.27 -15.53
N GLY A 286 -13.28 27.52 -16.83
CA GLY A 286 -12.81 26.58 -17.84
C GLY A 286 -11.30 26.36 -17.76
N GLN A 287 -10.54 27.38 -17.41
CA GLN A 287 -9.09 27.26 -17.21
C GLN A 287 -8.74 26.24 -16.11
N THR A 288 -9.44 26.26 -14.97
CA THR A 288 -9.25 25.22 -13.93
C THR A 288 -9.56 23.82 -14.46
N LEU A 289 -10.63 23.63 -15.23
CA LEU A 289 -10.95 22.31 -15.79
C LEU A 289 -9.89 21.83 -16.81
N LEU A 290 -9.28 22.75 -17.56
CA LEU A 290 -8.19 22.45 -18.48
C LEU A 290 -6.87 22.15 -17.73
N ASP A 291 -6.48 22.99 -16.77
CA ASP A 291 -5.32 22.75 -15.90
C ASP A 291 -5.41 21.37 -15.22
N MET A 292 -6.58 21.06 -14.65
CA MET A 292 -6.86 19.77 -14.03
C MET A 292 -6.79 18.61 -15.03
N GLU A 293 -7.13 18.79 -16.31
CA GLU A 293 -7.01 17.72 -17.30
C GLU A 293 -5.53 17.38 -17.57
N GLU A 294 -4.65 18.38 -17.57
CA GLU A 294 -3.21 18.26 -17.84
C GLU A 294 -2.34 17.97 -16.58
N ASP A 295 -2.96 17.75 -15.41
CA ASP A 295 -2.29 17.57 -14.09
C ASP A 295 -1.62 18.84 -13.51
N ASP A 296 -1.93 20.04 -14.04
CA ASP A 296 -1.43 21.32 -13.53
C ASP A 296 -2.26 21.81 -12.33
N TYR A 297 -1.55 22.17 -11.26
CA TYR A 297 -2.10 22.73 -10.03
C TYR A 297 -1.28 23.92 -9.50
N HIS A 298 -0.55 24.63 -10.37
CA HIS A 298 0.29 25.78 -9.97
C HIS A 298 -0.49 27.09 -9.76
N ARG A 299 -1.67 27.26 -10.37
CA ARG A 299 -2.49 28.47 -10.19
C ARG A 299 -3.30 28.42 -8.88
N PRO A 300 -3.29 29.45 -8.03
CA PRO A 300 -4.08 29.49 -6.79
C PRO A 300 -5.59 29.29 -7.01
N GLN A 301 -6.14 29.85 -8.09
CA GLN A 301 -7.56 29.63 -8.44
C GLN A 301 -7.83 28.16 -8.77
N THR A 302 -6.96 27.51 -9.53
CA THR A 302 -7.07 26.09 -9.87
C THR A 302 -6.93 25.21 -8.63
N VAL A 303 -6.03 25.54 -7.70
CA VAL A 303 -5.96 24.91 -6.37
C VAL A 303 -7.30 25.00 -5.63
N ALA A 304 -7.84 26.22 -5.45
CA ALA A 304 -9.08 26.41 -4.69
C ALA A 304 -10.29 25.74 -5.35
N GLN A 305 -10.45 25.91 -6.66
CA GLN A 305 -11.58 25.37 -7.41
C GLN A 305 -11.51 23.84 -7.60
N SER A 306 -10.32 23.26 -7.83
CA SER A 306 -10.15 21.80 -7.88
C SER A 306 -10.39 21.13 -6.52
N LYS A 307 -10.00 21.79 -5.42
CA LYS A 307 -10.29 21.35 -4.04
C LYS A 307 -11.80 21.39 -3.76
N ALA A 308 -12.49 22.45 -4.17
CA ALA A 308 -13.94 22.53 -4.06
C ALA A 308 -14.67 21.44 -4.88
N LEU A 309 -14.26 21.24 -6.15
CA LEU A 309 -14.80 20.18 -7.00
C LEU A 309 -14.63 18.79 -6.39
N MET A 310 -13.40 18.41 -6.03
CA MET A 310 -13.15 17.07 -5.50
C MET A 310 -13.80 16.84 -4.14
N ARG A 311 -13.85 17.85 -3.26
CA ARG A 311 -14.62 17.79 -2.01
C ARG A 311 -16.10 17.51 -2.26
N PHE A 312 -16.69 18.14 -3.27
CA PHE A 312 -18.07 17.89 -3.70
C PHE A 312 -18.25 16.47 -4.23
N LEU A 313 -17.46 16.06 -5.25
CA LEU A 313 -17.57 14.74 -5.88
C LEU A 313 -17.37 13.59 -4.89
N LEU A 314 -16.31 13.63 -4.08
CA LEU A 314 -16.03 12.60 -3.08
C LEU A 314 -17.18 12.49 -2.07
N ASN A 315 -17.72 13.61 -1.59
CA ASN A 315 -18.85 13.59 -0.66
C ASN A 315 -20.13 13.00 -1.29
N THR A 316 -20.41 13.32 -2.55
CA THR A 316 -21.53 12.75 -3.30
C THR A 316 -21.38 11.24 -3.48
N TYR A 317 -20.24 10.74 -3.94
CA TYR A 317 -20.03 9.31 -4.19
C TYR A 317 -19.89 8.48 -2.92
N LEU A 318 -19.44 9.08 -1.81
CA LEU A 318 -19.44 8.46 -0.48
C LEU A 318 -20.84 8.48 0.19
N GLY A 319 -21.86 9.07 -0.44
CA GLY A 319 -23.21 9.16 0.11
C GLY A 319 -23.30 9.93 1.43
N GLY A 320 -22.42 10.91 1.64
CA GLY A 320 -22.27 11.63 2.91
C GLY A 320 -21.53 10.86 4.02
N THR A 321 -20.98 9.67 3.73
CA THR A 321 -20.12 8.95 4.70
C THR A 321 -18.82 9.74 4.89
N PRO A 322 -18.50 10.22 6.12
CA PRO A 322 -17.26 10.95 6.36
C PRO A 322 -16.02 10.04 6.17
N LEU A 323 -14.91 10.68 5.84
CA LEU A 323 -13.59 10.05 5.82
C LEU A 323 -12.99 10.14 7.23
N ALA A 324 -12.63 9.00 7.81
CA ALA A 324 -12.06 8.90 9.15
C ALA A 324 -10.76 9.71 9.27
N THR A 325 -9.98 9.79 8.19
CA THR A 325 -8.76 10.61 8.15
C THR A 325 -9.05 12.10 8.29
N ARG A 326 -10.21 12.60 7.82
CA ARG A 326 -10.64 13.98 8.08
C ARG A 326 -11.02 14.17 9.55
N GLN A 327 -11.74 13.22 10.15
CA GLN A 327 -12.11 13.32 11.56
C GLN A 327 -10.86 13.40 12.45
N ILE A 328 -9.86 12.54 12.20
CA ILE A 328 -8.58 12.57 12.93
C ILE A 328 -7.87 13.93 12.79
N LEU A 329 -7.89 14.56 11.61
CA LEU A 329 -7.33 15.90 11.42
C LEU A 329 -8.09 16.98 12.22
N ILE A 330 -9.42 16.93 12.24
CA ILE A 330 -10.26 17.82 13.03
C ILE A 330 -9.99 17.61 14.52
N ASP A 331 -9.93 16.37 14.98
CA ASP A 331 -9.66 16.03 16.38
C ASP A 331 -8.27 16.51 16.81
N LEU A 332 -7.24 16.41 15.95
CA LEU A 332 -5.89 16.91 16.19
C LEU A 332 -5.77 18.44 16.17
N GLN A 333 -6.65 19.15 15.44
CA GLN A 333 -6.69 20.61 15.39
C GLN A 333 -7.47 21.24 16.57
N ASN A 334 -8.15 20.42 17.38
CA ASN A 334 -8.92 20.84 18.56
C ASN A 334 -8.23 20.46 19.90
N LEU A 335 -6.92 20.21 19.89
CA LEU A 335 -6.09 19.81 21.04
C LEU A 335 -5.03 20.87 21.41
#